data_AF-W9GMZ4-F1
#
_entry.id   AF-W9GMZ4-F1
#
_cell.length_a   1.000
_cell.length_b   1.000
_cell.length_c   1.000
_cell.angle_alpha   90.00
_cell.angle_beta   90.00
_cell.angle_gamma   90.00
#
_symmetry.space_group_name_H-M   'P 1'
#
loop_
_entity.id
_entity.type
_entity.pdbx_description
1 polymer ?
#
loop_
_entity_poly.entity_id
_entity_poly.type
_entity_poly.pdbx_seq_one_letter_code
_entity_poly.pdbx_strand_id
1 'polypeptide(L)'
;MTKLDALLDAEGAAAEANANAPVTSSTRVTRPGMERAKVLSVRLSEDEYEELLLLAARSGVGPSTMARGLILQGLMEPPPSPYEASLAARVAVLEEWVAAH
;
A
#
# COMPACT_ATOMS: atom_id res chain seq x y z
N MET A 1 3.87 3.03 40.91
CA MET A 1 4.37 2.25 39.76
C MET A 1 3.77 0.87 39.83
N THR A 2 3.23 0.36 38.72
CA THR A 2 2.62 -0.97 38.69
C THR A 2 3.69 -2.04 38.53
N LYS A 3 3.35 -3.28 38.89
CA LYS A 3 4.24 -4.45 38.73
C LYS A 3 4.61 -4.71 37.26
N LEU A 4 3.75 -4.28 36.33
CA LEU A 4 3.99 -4.41 34.90
C LEU A 4 5.04 -3.40 34.42
N ASP A 5 4.95 -2.15 34.87
CA ASP A 5 5.94 -1.10 34.55
C ASP A 5 7.35 -1.53 34.99
N ALA A 6 7.47 -2.06 36.21
CA ALA A 6 8.74 -2.55 36.72
C ALA A 6 9.31 -3.75 35.95
N LEU A 7 8.45 -4.58 35.35
CA LEU A 7 8.87 -5.69 34.49
C LEU A 7 9.37 -5.18 33.13
N LEU A 8 8.67 -4.22 32.54
CA LEU A 8 9.04 -3.61 31.26
C LEU A 8 10.34 -2.82 31.36
N ASP A 9 10.53 -2.07 32.45
CA ASP A 9 11.76 -1.33 32.70
C ASP A 9 12.96 -2.28 32.87
N ALA A 10 12.77 -3.38 33.58
CA ALA A 10 13.81 -4.40 33.77
C ALA A 10 14.14 -5.14 32.47
N GLU A 11 13.14 -5.46 31.65
CA GLU A 11 13.32 -6.08 30.34
C GLU A 11 14.05 -5.13 29.37
N GLY A 12 13.66 -3.85 29.34
CA GLY A 12 14.33 -2.84 28.53
C GLY A 12 15.80 -2.68 28.90
N ALA A 13 16.12 -2.57 30.20
CA ALA A 13 17.50 -2.50 30.66
C ALA A 13 18.33 -3.74 30.29
N ALA A 14 17.72 -4.94 30.34
CA ALA A 14 18.40 -6.19 29.97
C ALA A 14 18.64 -6.31 28.45
N ALA A 15 17.72 -5.80 27.62
CA ALA A 15 17.84 -5.78 26.17
C ALA A 15 18.97 -4.84 25.70
N GLU A 16 19.02 -3.62 26.26
CA GLU A 16 20.05 -2.62 25.93
C GLU A 16 21.46 -3.06 26.37
N ALA A 17 21.56 -3.82 27.48
CA ALA A 17 22.84 -4.34 27.96
C ALA A 17 23.54 -5.31 26.97
N ASN A 18 22.80 -5.89 26.01
CA ASN A 18 23.31 -6.89 25.08
C ASN A 18 22.96 -6.60 23.61
N ALA A 19 22.98 -5.33 23.21
CA ALA A 19 22.63 -4.90 21.85
C ALA A 19 23.42 -5.60 20.71
N ASN A 20 24.66 -6.04 20.99
CA ASN A 20 25.51 -6.76 20.04
C ASN A 20 25.58 -8.27 20.30
N ALA A 21 24.56 -8.86 20.93
CA ALA A 21 24.51 -10.30 21.15
C ALA A 21 24.66 -11.06 19.81
N PRO A 22 25.51 -12.10 19.76
CA PRO A 22 25.71 -12.86 18.54
C PRO A 22 24.41 -13.53 18.11
N VAL A 23 24.15 -13.52 16.80
CA VAL A 23 23.02 -14.23 16.18
C VAL A 23 23.18 -15.73 16.47
N THR A 24 22.23 -16.29 17.20
CA THR A 24 22.21 -17.71 17.55
C THR A 24 21.56 -18.54 16.44
N SER A 25 21.76 -19.86 16.46
CA SER A 25 21.11 -20.79 15.52
C SER A 25 19.58 -20.81 15.63
N SER A 26 19.01 -20.33 16.73
CA SER A 26 17.56 -20.16 16.93
C SER A 26 17.05 -18.78 16.51
N THR A 27 17.92 -17.84 16.15
CA THR A 27 17.52 -16.51 15.69
C THR A 27 16.87 -16.62 14.31
N ARG A 28 15.55 -16.47 14.25
CA ARG A 28 14.78 -16.49 13.01
C ARG A 28 15.02 -15.18 12.23
N VAL A 29 15.93 -15.22 11.26
CA VAL A 29 16.13 -14.11 10.32
C VAL A 29 14.97 -14.09 9.33
N THR A 30 13.93 -13.31 9.61
CA THR A 30 12.88 -13.01 8.63
C THR A 30 13.23 -11.74 7.87
N ARG A 31 13.28 -11.82 6.54
CA ARG A 31 13.25 -10.66 5.65
C ARG A 31 11.88 -10.67 4.95
N PRO A 32 10.86 -9.99 5.48
CA PRO A 32 9.54 -9.96 4.86
C PRO A 32 9.65 -9.41 3.43
N GLY A 33 9.07 -10.08 2.42
CA GLY A 33 9.08 -9.62 1.03
C GLY A 33 10.14 -10.25 0.10
N MET A 34 10.50 -11.52 0.30
CA MET A 34 11.48 -12.25 -0.53
C MET A 34 11.06 -12.57 -1.98
N GLU A 35 9.84 -12.21 -2.41
CA GLU A 35 9.60 -12.11 -3.85
C GLU A 35 10.30 -10.86 -4.37
N ARG A 36 11.29 -11.05 -5.25
CA ARG A 36 12.03 -9.95 -5.88
C ARG A 36 11.04 -8.90 -6.38
N ALA A 37 11.16 -7.68 -5.86
CA ALA A 37 10.38 -6.54 -6.33
C ALA A 37 10.53 -6.44 -7.85
N LYS A 38 9.40 -6.52 -8.56
CA LYS A 38 9.36 -6.32 -10.01
C LYS A 38 9.38 -4.82 -10.29
N VAL A 39 10.25 -4.39 -11.20
CA VAL A 39 10.37 -2.98 -11.60
C VAL A 39 9.51 -2.74 -12.83
N LEU A 40 8.61 -1.76 -12.75
CA LEU A 40 7.83 -1.25 -13.87
C LEU A 40 8.38 0.12 -14.26
N SER A 41 8.83 0.28 -15.50
CA SER A 41 9.25 1.58 -16.05
C SER A 41 8.08 2.22 -16.78
N VAL A 42 7.62 3.38 -16.29
CA VAL A 42 6.53 4.16 -16.88
C VAL A 42 7.12 5.39 -17.56
N ARG A 43 6.71 5.66 -18.81
CA ARG A 43 7.04 6.92 -19.48
C ARG A 43 5.97 7.94 -19.17
N LEU A 44 6.38 9.06 -18.59
CA LEU A 44 5.54 10.23 -18.36
C LEU A 44 6.07 11.36 -19.24
N SER A 45 5.18 12.26 -19.65
CA SER A 45 5.57 13.57 -20.14
C SER A 45 6.16 14.43 -19.02
N GLU A 46 6.77 15.55 -19.39
CA GLU A 46 7.36 16.49 -18.43
C GLU A 46 6.29 17.00 -17.44
N ASP A 47 5.13 17.44 -17.96
CA ASP A 47 4.03 17.99 -17.16
C ASP A 47 3.46 16.96 -16.19
N GLU A 48 3.23 15.73 -16.66
CA GLU A 48 2.73 14.63 -15.81
C GLU A 48 3.72 14.26 -14.70
N TYR A 49 5.02 14.34 -14.98
CA TYR A 49 6.04 14.07 -13.97
C TYR A 49 6.09 15.18 -12.90
N GLU A 50 6.01 16.44 -13.31
CA GLU A 50 5.93 17.58 -12.37
C GLU A 50 4.69 17.52 -11.47
N GLU A 51 3.52 17.18 -12.04
CA GLU A 51 2.30 16.97 -11.25
C GLU A 51 2.47 15.86 -10.20
N LEU A 52 3.12 14.75 -10.58
CA LEU A 52 3.44 13.66 -9.66
C LEU A 52 4.37 14.12 -8.54
N LEU A 53 5.41 14.90 -8.86
CA LEU A 53 6.34 15.46 -7.87
C LEU A 53 5.62 16.36 -6.87
N LEU A 54 4.76 17.25 -7.35
CA LEU A 54 3.97 18.13 -6.49
C LEU A 54 3.04 17.34 -5.57
N LEU A 55 2.37 16.31 -6.09
CA LEU A 55 1.48 15.46 -5.32
C LEU A 55 2.22 14.63 -4.27
N ALA A 56 3.40 14.11 -4.62
CA ALA A 56 4.29 13.38 -3.72
C ALA A 56 4.79 14.28 -2.59
N ALA A 57 5.22 15.51 -2.91
CA ALA A 57 5.68 16.51 -1.95
C ALA A 57 4.58 16.90 -0.95
N ARG A 58 3.35 17.14 -1.42
CA ARG A 58 2.20 17.42 -0.55
C ARG A 58 1.90 16.29 0.43
N SER A 59 2.14 15.06 0.00
CA SER A 59 1.84 13.85 0.76
C SER A 59 3.03 13.38 1.63
N GLY A 60 4.17 14.05 1.55
CA GLY A 60 5.39 13.69 2.30
C GLY A 60 6.01 12.35 1.91
N VAL A 61 5.70 11.85 0.70
CA VAL A 61 6.21 10.56 0.20
C VAL A 61 7.08 10.75 -1.03
N GLY A 62 7.92 9.77 -1.34
CA GLY A 62 8.74 9.81 -2.56
C GLY A 62 7.88 9.62 -3.83
N PRO A 63 8.32 10.14 -5.00
CA PRO A 63 7.56 10.04 -6.26
C PRO A 63 7.20 8.61 -6.66
N SER A 64 8.13 7.66 -6.49
CA SER A 64 7.87 6.23 -6.77
C SER A 64 6.87 5.61 -5.79
N THR A 65 6.82 6.09 -4.55
CA THR A 65 5.84 5.64 -3.55
C THR A 65 4.46 6.19 -3.89
N MET A 66 4.39 7.46 -4.28
CA MET A 66 3.16 8.09 -4.77
C MET A 66 2.61 7.36 -5.99
N ALA A 67 3.45 7.13 -7.00
CA ALA A 67 3.07 6.41 -8.22
C ALA A 67 2.56 5.00 -7.91
N ARG A 68 3.25 4.26 -7.02
CA ARG A 68 2.79 2.94 -6.57
C ARG A 68 1.42 3.03 -5.87
N GLY A 69 1.21 4.04 -5.04
CA GLY A 69 -0.07 4.28 -4.36
C GLY A 69 -1.21 4.46 -5.35
N LEU A 70 -1.03 5.35 -6.34
CA LEU A 70 -2.03 5.60 -7.39
C LEU A 70 -2.33 4.34 -8.21
N ILE A 71 -1.31 3.57 -8.59
CA ILE A 71 -1.48 2.30 -9.31
C ILE A 71 -2.30 1.32 -8.46
N LEU A 72 -2.00 1.18 -7.17
CA LEU A 72 -2.75 0.27 -6.29
C LEU A 72 -4.19 0.72 -6.10
N GLN A 73 -4.45 2.02 -5.99
CA GLN A 73 -5.81 2.56 -5.91
C GLN A 73 -6.63 2.20 -7.15
N GLY A 74 -6.08 2.41 -8.35
CA GLY A 74 -6.74 2.04 -9.60
C GLY A 74 -6.95 0.52 -9.79
N LEU A 75 -6.18 -0.32 -9.09
CA LEU A 75 -6.38 -1.77 -9.08
C LEU A 75 -7.42 -2.24 -8.07
N MET A 76 -7.61 -1.50 -6.98
CA MET A 76 -8.65 -1.81 -5.98
C MET A 76 -10.04 -1.44 -6.48
N GLU A 77 -10.15 -0.38 -7.26
CA GLU A 77 -11.38 0.06 -7.92
C GLU A 77 -11.17 0.06 -9.44
N PRO A 78 -11.02 -1.13 -10.06
CA PRO A 78 -10.82 -1.21 -11.49
C PRO A 78 -12.05 -0.63 -12.19
N PRO A 79 -11.87 0.19 -13.25
CA PRO A 79 -13.00 0.63 -14.04
C PRO A 79 -13.74 -0.62 -14.56
N PRO A 80 -15.09 -0.59 -14.63
CA PRO A 80 -15.84 -1.72 -15.14
C PRO A 80 -15.31 -2.07 -16.52
N SER A 81 -15.17 -3.36 -16.77
CA SER A 81 -14.83 -3.84 -18.11
C SER A 81 -15.82 -3.26 -19.12
N PRO A 82 -15.44 -3.09 -20.41
CA PRO A 82 -16.37 -2.60 -21.43
C PRO A 82 -17.67 -3.41 -21.49
N TYR A 83 -17.60 -4.70 -21.16
CA TYR A 83 -18.76 -5.58 -21.03
C TYR A 83 -19.64 -5.23 -19.82
N GLU A 84 -19.06 -5.04 -18.64
CA GLU A 84 -19.80 -4.64 -17.43
C GLU A 84 -20.44 -3.26 -17.58
N ALA A 85 -19.74 -2.32 -18.21
CA ALA A 85 -20.29 -1.00 -18.53
C ALA A 85 -21.51 -1.11 -19.49
N SER A 86 -21.40 -1.96 -20.52
CA SER A 86 -22.51 -2.25 -21.44
C SER A 86 -23.68 -2.94 -20.74
N LEU A 87 -23.41 -3.89 -19.86
CA LEU A 87 -24.44 -4.58 -19.09
C LEU A 87 -25.15 -3.63 -18.14
N ALA A 88 -24.41 -2.79 -17.41
CA ALA A 88 -24.98 -1.78 -16.52
C ALA A 88 -25.90 -0.81 -17.28
N ALA A 89 -25.48 -0.35 -18.46
CA ALA A 89 -26.32 0.50 -19.32
C ALA A 89 -27.60 -0.22 -19.77
N ARG A 90 -27.51 -1.51 -20.13
CA ARG A 90 -28.68 -2.32 -20.52
C ARG A 90 -29.63 -2.58 -19.35
N VAL A 91 -29.10 -2.83 -18.16
CA VAL A 91 -29.90 -3.03 -16.94
C VAL A 91 -30.63 -1.74 -16.58
N ALA A 92 -29.97 -0.58 -16.64
CA ALA A 92 -30.62 0.71 -16.39
C ALA A 92 -31.82 0.96 -17.32
N VAL A 93 -31.66 0.68 -18.62
CA VAL A 93 -32.77 0.78 -19.60
C VAL A 93 -33.91 -0.18 -19.28
N LEU A 94 -33.62 -1.39 -18.81
CA LEU A 94 -34.64 -2.36 -18.40
C LEU A 94 -35.35 -1.93 -17.12
N GLU A 95 -34.63 -1.40 -16.13
CA GLU A 95 -35.20 -0.88 -14.90
C GLU A 95 -36.16 0.29 -15.17
N GLU A 96 -35.80 1.19 -16.09
CA GLU A 96 -36.70 2.26 -16.56
C GLU A 96 -37.95 1.69 -17.23
N TRP A 97 -37.81 0.67 -18.08
CA TRP A 97 -38.95 0.04 -18.75
C TRP A 97 -39.88 -0.67 -17.76
N VAL A 98 -39.33 -1.39 -16.78
CA VAL A 98 -40.09 -2.05 -15.70
C VAL A 98 -40.75 -1.03 -14.80
N ALA A 99 -40.11 0.11 -14.50
CA ALA A 99 -40.73 1.16 -13.69
C ALA A 99 -41.89 1.87 -14.41
N ALA A 100 -41.92 1.82 -15.74
CA ALA A 100 -42.95 2.44 -16.57
C ALA A 100 -44.16 1.53 -16.88
N HIS A 101 -44.14 0.25 -16.50
CA HIS A 101 -45.20 -0.74 -16.76
C HIS A 101 -45.61 -1.50 -15.50
#